data_AF-A0A3Q1JAV0-F1
#
_entry.id   AF-A0A3Q1JAV0-F1
#
_cell.length_a   1.000
_cell.length_b   1.000
_cell.length_c   1.000
_cell.angle_alpha   90.00
_cell.angle_beta   90.00
_cell.angle_gamma   90.00
#
_symmetry.space_group_name_H-M   'P 1'
#
loop_
_entity.id
_entity.type
_entity.pdbx_description
1 polymer ?
#
loop_
_entity_poly.entity_id
_entity_poly.type
_entity_poly.pdbx_seq_one_letter_code
_entity_poly.pdbx_strand_id
1 'polypeptide(L)'
;MCCWAGRASFKSFLVFLCCLYVSKVTGNLDDCACDVETIDHFNNDQLFPKLQNLLESDYFRFYKVNLNKPCPFWTSSSHCGLRHCAVKPCSPVKCIKISLCFQYSADANKQLEECEKEQHLGAVDVSLRWVLLTDEKKLYYSSNLDLTVCGSADEASPDSQYVDLLLNPERFTGYKGPEAWQIWNSIYEENCFKPYTVKRPLLPDSFRSSSGGEARKFYSWLDGQCVEKRAFYRLVSGLHASINIHLSARYLLDDNWFQREWGHNVTEFRQRFDSELTAGEGPKRLRNLYFLYLIELRALAKVLPFFQQPSFHLYTGRPEEDKKHKEQLLQILQLARSFPLHFDERSLFAGDEKEAAKLKEDIRLAFLNISKIMDCVDCFKCRLWGKLQTQGLGTVLKILFSERQIEALPMSSNQRPSFQLSRQEIVSLFNAFGRISTSVRELKNFRSMLAEER
;
A
#
# COMPACT_ATOMS: atom_id res chain seq x y z
N MET A 1 -53.92 -28.69 4.48
CA MET A 1 -54.44 -27.45 3.88
C MET A 1 -53.27 -26.58 3.52
N CYS A 2 -53.16 -26.26 2.23
CA CYS A 2 -52.03 -25.62 1.59
C CYS A 2 -52.00 -24.09 1.75
N CYS A 3 -50.82 -23.55 1.43
CA CYS A 3 -50.52 -22.18 1.01
C CYS A 3 -50.51 -21.10 2.08
N TRP A 4 -49.32 -20.56 2.35
CA TRP A 4 -48.96 -19.25 1.79
C TRP A 4 -47.43 -19.22 1.55
N ALA A 5 -47.08 -19.16 0.27
CA ALA A 5 -45.71 -18.94 -0.20
C ALA A 5 -45.47 -17.43 -0.31
N GLY A 6 -44.45 -16.94 0.39
CA GLY A 6 -43.89 -15.61 0.18
C GLY A 6 -42.44 -15.76 -0.29
N ARG A 7 -42.17 -15.40 -1.55
CA ARG A 7 -40.84 -15.45 -2.17
C ARG A 7 -39.83 -14.61 -1.38
N ALA A 8 -38.94 -15.25 -0.62
CA ALA A 8 -37.66 -14.65 -0.29
C ALA A 8 -36.81 -14.64 -1.59
N SER A 9 -36.45 -13.44 -2.04
CA SER A 9 -35.59 -13.25 -3.21
C SER A 9 -34.26 -13.99 -3.02
N PHE A 10 -33.77 -14.63 -4.08
CA PHE A 10 -32.45 -15.31 -4.12
C PHE A 10 -31.31 -14.38 -3.65
N LYS A 11 -31.50 -13.05 -3.74
CA LYS A 11 -30.61 -12.03 -3.17
C LYS A 11 -30.51 -12.09 -1.64
N SER A 12 -31.60 -12.31 -0.90
CA SER A 12 -31.56 -12.39 0.57
C SER A 12 -30.83 -13.65 1.07
N PHE A 13 -30.86 -14.74 0.31
CA PHE A 13 -30.19 -15.98 0.70
C PHE A 13 -28.66 -15.90 0.53
N LEU A 14 -28.19 -15.25 -0.55
CA LEU A 14 -26.78 -14.92 -0.76
C LEU A 14 -26.24 -13.90 0.26
N VAL A 15 -27.06 -12.90 0.65
CA VAL A 15 -26.69 -11.91 1.69
C VAL A 15 -26.53 -12.57 3.07
N PHE A 16 -27.38 -13.55 3.40
CA PHE A 16 -27.33 -14.27 4.68
C PHE A 16 -26.08 -15.15 4.81
N LEU A 17 -25.66 -15.80 3.72
CA LEU A 17 -24.44 -16.63 3.68
C LEU A 17 -23.16 -15.79 3.62
N CYS A 18 -23.12 -14.72 2.81
CA CYS A 18 -22.00 -13.77 2.72
C CYS A 18 -21.60 -13.20 4.09
N CYS A 19 -22.59 -12.83 4.92
CA CYS A 19 -22.31 -12.25 6.23
C CYS A 19 -21.74 -13.26 7.23
N LEU A 20 -22.14 -14.54 7.19
CA LEU A 20 -21.54 -15.59 8.02
C LEU A 20 -20.07 -15.87 7.66
N TYR A 21 -19.65 -15.59 6.43
CA TYR A 21 -18.30 -15.90 5.95
C TYR A 21 -17.34 -14.70 5.91
N VAL A 22 -17.81 -13.46 5.75
CA VAL A 22 -17.01 -12.26 6.07
C VAL A 22 -16.83 -12.13 7.59
N SER A 23 -17.81 -12.57 8.39
CA SER A 23 -17.67 -12.78 9.84
C SER A 23 -16.75 -13.96 10.23
N LYS A 24 -16.24 -14.74 9.26
CA LYS A 24 -15.29 -15.86 9.50
C LYS A 24 -13.83 -15.41 9.46
N VAL A 25 -13.59 -14.11 9.63
CA VAL A 25 -12.31 -13.56 10.10
C VAL A 25 -12.44 -13.24 11.59
N THR A 26 -13.06 -14.14 12.35
CA THR A 26 -13.01 -14.21 13.81
C THR A 26 -12.31 -15.52 14.17
N GLY A 27 -11.41 -15.47 15.15
CA GLY A 27 -10.54 -16.59 15.54
C GLY A 27 -9.05 -16.40 15.26
N ASN A 28 -8.23 -17.31 15.79
CA ASN A 28 -6.77 -17.29 15.72
C ASN A 28 -6.27 -17.14 14.27
N LEU A 29 -5.32 -16.24 14.05
CA LEU A 29 -4.48 -16.26 12.85
C LEU A 29 -3.55 -17.48 12.99
N ASP A 30 -3.48 -18.35 11.99
CA ASP A 30 -2.77 -19.65 12.07
C ASP A 30 -1.28 -19.54 12.46
N ASP A 31 -0.68 -18.35 12.44
CA ASP A 31 0.69 -18.05 12.91
C ASP A 31 0.78 -16.87 13.91
N CYS A 32 -0.35 -16.29 14.36
CA CYS A 32 -0.37 -15.22 15.35
C CYS A 32 -1.53 -15.48 16.34
N ALA A 33 -1.22 -15.65 17.62
CA ALA A 33 -2.22 -15.84 18.68
C ALA A 33 -2.98 -14.53 18.99
N CYS A 34 -3.50 -13.86 17.97
CA CYS A 34 -4.18 -12.58 18.07
C CYS A 34 -5.62 -12.74 17.61
N ASP A 35 -6.54 -12.29 18.45
CA ASP A 35 -7.93 -12.13 18.03
C ASP A 35 -8.08 -10.84 17.23
N VAL A 36 -8.80 -10.94 16.11
CA VAL A 36 -9.03 -9.85 15.15
C VAL A 36 -9.76 -8.69 15.81
N GLU A 37 -10.67 -8.98 16.73
CA GLU A 37 -11.43 -7.98 17.49
C GLU A 37 -10.51 -7.10 18.36
N THR A 38 -9.45 -7.68 18.93
CA THR A 38 -8.47 -6.94 19.73
C THR A 38 -7.68 -5.97 18.88
N ILE A 39 -7.27 -6.38 17.67
CA ILE A 39 -6.59 -5.50 16.71
C ILE A 39 -7.54 -4.38 16.25
N ASP A 40 -8.79 -4.72 15.93
CA ASP A 40 -9.77 -3.77 15.44
C ASP A 40 -10.08 -2.69 16.50
N HIS A 41 -10.29 -3.06 17.76
CA HIS A 41 -10.52 -2.10 18.85
C HIS A 41 -9.30 -1.21 19.09
N PHE A 42 -8.10 -1.80 19.19
CA PHE A 42 -6.86 -1.04 19.40
C PHE A 42 -6.59 -0.05 18.26
N ASN A 43 -6.68 -0.52 17.01
CA ASN A 43 -6.46 0.33 15.83
C ASN A 43 -7.52 1.42 15.74
N ASN A 44 -8.79 1.05 15.72
CA ASN A 44 -9.86 1.97 15.32
C ASN A 44 -10.14 3.03 16.38
N ASP A 45 -10.04 2.67 17.67
CA ASP A 45 -10.51 3.52 18.76
C ASP A 45 -9.36 4.26 19.47
N GLN A 46 -8.16 3.67 19.53
CA GLN A 46 -7.01 4.26 20.24
C GLN A 46 -5.97 4.86 19.30
N LEU A 47 -5.54 4.11 18.28
CA LEU A 47 -4.39 4.46 17.45
C LEU A 47 -4.74 5.38 16.28
N PHE A 48 -5.78 5.02 15.51
CA PHE A 48 -6.12 5.65 14.24
C PHE A 48 -6.37 7.16 14.35
N PRO A 49 -7.14 7.69 15.32
CA PRO A 49 -7.38 9.14 15.42
C PRO A 49 -6.08 9.94 15.67
N LYS A 50 -5.16 9.39 16.46
CA LYS A 50 -3.86 10.02 16.75
C LYS A 50 -2.94 9.95 15.55
N LEU A 51 -2.89 8.79 14.89
CA LEU A 51 -2.09 8.56 13.69
C LEU A 51 -2.53 9.47 12.54
N GLN A 52 -3.84 9.58 12.29
CA GLN A 52 -4.36 10.43 11.21
C GLN A 52 -3.98 11.90 11.40
N ASN A 53 -4.08 12.42 12.63
CA ASN A 53 -3.66 13.79 12.96
C ASN A 53 -2.14 13.99 12.72
N LEU A 54 -1.32 13.00 13.07
CA LEU A 54 0.12 13.06 12.78
C LEU A 54 0.40 13.10 11.26
N LEU A 55 -0.30 12.30 10.47
CA LEU A 55 -0.11 12.23 9.00
C LEU A 55 -0.55 13.49 8.26
N GLU A 56 -1.42 14.29 8.87
CA GLU A 56 -1.86 15.59 8.34
C GLU A 56 -0.87 16.73 8.62
N SER A 57 0.11 16.51 9.51
CA SER A 57 1.14 17.51 9.82
C SER A 57 2.09 17.79 8.66
N ASP A 58 2.71 18.97 8.66
CA ASP A 58 3.62 19.41 7.59
C ASP A 58 4.83 18.48 7.42
N TYR A 59 5.30 17.82 8.48
CA TYR A 59 6.40 16.85 8.35
C TYR A 59 5.99 15.61 7.53
N PHE A 60 4.80 15.07 7.79
CA PHE A 60 4.36 13.78 7.24
C PHE A 60 3.54 13.87 5.96
N ARG A 61 2.93 15.01 5.65
CA ARG A 61 2.12 15.20 4.45
C ARG A 61 2.92 15.34 3.16
N PHE A 62 4.19 15.75 3.22
CA PHE A 62 5.04 15.97 2.04
C PHE A 62 6.03 14.84 1.84
N TYR A 63 5.89 14.17 0.70
CA TYR A 63 6.74 13.05 0.32
C TYR A 63 7.55 13.39 -0.94
N LYS A 64 8.88 13.22 -0.87
CA LYS A 64 9.78 13.44 -2.00
C LYS A 64 9.77 12.20 -2.90
N VAL A 65 9.49 12.35 -4.19
CA VAL A 65 9.46 11.23 -5.14
C VAL A 65 9.81 11.68 -6.56
N ASN A 66 10.44 10.80 -7.33
CA ASN A 66 10.56 10.96 -8.77
C ASN A 66 9.49 10.11 -9.47
N LEU A 67 8.50 10.76 -10.06
CA LEU A 67 7.41 10.08 -10.78
C LEU A 67 7.70 9.94 -12.28
N ASN A 68 8.71 10.63 -12.81
CA ASN A 68 9.00 10.70 -14.25
C ASN A 68 10.07 9.69 -14.70
N LYS A 69 10.50 8.79 -13.81
CA LYS A 69 11.44 7.72 -14.18
C LYS A 69 10.83 6.83 -15.27
N PRO A 70 11.58 6.53 -16.34
CA PRO A 70 11.15 5.57 -17.34
C PRO A 70 11.20 4.15 -16.76
N CYS A 71 10.31 3.29 -17.24
CA CYS A 71 10.33 1.88 -16.88
C CYS A 71 11.63 1.23 -17.39
N PRO A 72 12.42 0.56 -16.52
CA PRO A 72 13.68 -0.07 -16.93
C PRO A 72 13.48 -1.44 -17.61
N PHE A 73 12.27 -2.01 -17.57
CA PHE A 73 12.02 -3.39 -17.98
C PHE A 73 11.30 -3.52 -19.33
N TRP A 74 10.38 -2.60 -19.65
CA TRP A 74 9.64 -2.61 -20.92
C TRP A 74 9.30 -1.19 -21.37
N THR A 75 8.98 -1.05 -22.65
CA THR A 75 8.47 0.20 -23.23
C THR A 75 7.03 0.41 -22.77
N SER A 76 6.83 1.24 -21.74
CA SER A 76 5.53 1.76 -21.39
C SER A 76 5.25 3.03 -22.19
N SER A 77 4.02 3.20 -22.67
CA SER A 77 3.52 4.47 -23.20
C SER A 77 3.26 5.44 -22.05
N SER A 78 4.31 5.75 -21.28
CA SER A 78 4.25 6.65 -20.14
C SER A 78 3.98 8.07 -20.65
N HIS A 79 2.71 8.47 -20.68
CA HIS A 79 2.33 9.87 -20.82
C HIS A 79 2.71 10.65 -19.56
N CYS A 80 2.92 11.95 -19.67
CA CYS A 80 3.36 12.77 -18.54
C CYS A 80 2.30 12.79 -17.41
N GLY A 81 2.72 12.43 -16.19
CA GLY A 81 1.82 12.16 -15.07
C GLY A 81 1.38 13.32 -14.20
N LEU A 82 1.91 14.50 -14.52
CA LEU A 82 1.51 15.74 -13.88
C LEU A 82 0.22 16.22 -14.53
N ARG A 83 -0.74 16.64 -13.70
CA ARG A 83 -2.03 17.18 -14.19
C ARG A 83 -1.88 18.32 -15.22
N HIS A 84 -0.77 19.07 -15.15
CA HIS A 84 -0.47 20.20 -16.05
C HIS A 84 0.34 19.80 -17.31
N CYS A 85 0.79 18.56 -17.40
CA CYS A 85 1.63 18.03 -18.48
C CYS A 85 0.95 16.87 -19.23
N ALA A 86 -0.15 16.34 -18.69
CA ALA A 86 -1.04 15.44 -19.40
C ALA A 86 -1.51 16.12 -20.70
N VAL A 87 -1.00 15.63 -21.83
CA VAL A 87 -1.41 16.08 -23.16
C VAL A 87 -2.91 15.84 -23.26
N LYS A 88 -3.69 16.89 -23.51
CA LYS A 88 -5.12 16.72 -23.79
C LYS A 88 -5.24 15.73 -24.94
N PRO A 89 -6.06 14.67 -24.80
CA PRO A 89 -6.40 13.82 -25.93
C PRO A 89 -6.86 14.72 -27.08
N CYS A 90 -6.39 14.43 -28.28
CA CYS A 90 -6.83 15.17 -29.45
C CYS A 90 -8.36 15.10 -29.50
N SER A 91 -9.02 16.26 -29.55
CA SER A 91 -10.46 16.33 -29.81
C SER A 91 -10.78 15.44 -31.01
N PRO A 92 -11.83 14.59 -30.93
CA PRO A 92 -12.17 13.68 -32.03
C PRO A 92 -12.22 14.51 -33.30
N VAL A 93 -11.38 14.12 -34.27
CA VAL A 93 -11.26 14.80 -35.55
C VAL A 93 -12.68 14.95 -36.07
N LYS A 94 -13.18 16.18 -36.24
CA LYS A 94 -14.47 16.40 -36.91
C LYS A 94 -14.30 15.84 -38.33
N CYS A 95 -14.74 14.60 -38.53
CA CYS A 95 -14.76 13.93 -39.82
C CYS A 95 -15.55 14.82 -40.81
N ILE A 96 -14.87 15.50 -41.72
CA ILE A 96 -15.50 16.35 -42.76
C ILE A 96 -16.28 15.47 -43.78
N LYS A 97 -16.13 14.14 -43.74
CA LYS A 97 -16.88 13.21 -44.59
C LYS A 97 -17.43 12.01 -43.81
N ILE A 98 -18.74 11.84 -43.92
CA ILE A 98 -19.59 10.87 -43.19
C ILE A 98 -19.28 9.40 -43.55
N SER A 99 -18.61 9.10 -44.66
CA SER A 99 -18.47 7.70 -45.12
C SER A 99 -17.25 6.93 -44.58
N LEU A 100 -16.31 7.56 -43.85
CA LEU A 100 -15.14 6.87 -43.28
C LEU A 100 -15.18 6.68 -41.76
N CYS A 101 -16.15 7.29 -41.07
CA CYS A 101 -16.20 7.32 -39.60
C CYS A 101 -16.98 6.11 -39.00
N PHE A 102 -17.51 5.18 -39.83
CA PHE A 102 -18.22 3.98 -39.35
C PHE A 102 -17.32 2.78 -39.02
N GLN A 103 -15.99 2.97 -38.95
CA GLN A 103 -15.05 1.88 -38.69
C GLN A 103 -14.67 1.69 -37.21
N TYR A 104 -15.19 2.51 -36.30
CA TYR A 104 -14.98 2.33 -34.86
C TYR A 104 -16.26 1.79 -34.22
N SER A 105 -16.17 0.59 -33.64
CA SER A 105 -17.24 -0.01 -32.86
C SER A 105 -17.57 0.85 -31.63
N ALA A 106 -18.81 0.77 -31.13
CA ALA A 106 -19.20 1.43 -29.89
C ALA A 106 -18.27 1.07 -28.72
N ASP A 107 -17.69 -0.14 -28.73
CA ASP A 107 -16.71 -0.61 -27.76
C ASP A 107 -15.39 0.18 -27.81
N ALA A 108 -14.92 0.59 -28.99
CA ALA A 108 -13.68 1.36 -29.13
C ALA A 108 -13.84 2.79 -28.57
N ASN A 109 -15.01 3.40 -28.77
CA ASN A 109 -15.31 4.71 -28.18
C ASN A 109 -15.45 4.63 -26.65
N LYS A 110 -16.08 3.57 -26.14
CA LYS A 110 -16.18 3.33 -24.70
C LYS A 110 -14.81 3.09 -24.04
N GLN A 111 -13.93 2.36 -24.72
CA GLN A 111 -12.54 2.15 -24.28
C GLN A 111 -11.73 3.45 -24.26
N LEU A 112 -11.97 4.35 -25.22
CA LEU A 112 -11.30 5.66 -25.25
C LEU A 112 -11.75 6.55 -24.09
N GLU A 113 -13.06 6.63 -23.80
CA GLU A 113 -13.60 7.38 -22.66
C GLU A 113 -13.11 6.81 -21.30
N GLU A 114 -13.07 5.49 -21.15
CA GLU A 114 -12.51 4.84 -19.97
C GLU A 114 -11.01 5.13 -19.80
N CYS A 115 -10.24 5.11 -20.89
CA CYS A 115 -8.80 5.42 -20.89
C CYS A 115 -8.51 6.88 -20.50
N GLU A 116 -9.24 7.85 -21.06
CA GLU A 116 -9.09 9.28 -20.71
C GLU A 116 -9.45 9.54 -19.24
N LYS A 117 -10.49 8.88 -18.75
CA LYS A 117 -10.92 8.97 -17.34
C LYS A 117 -9.86 8.39 -16.40
N GLU A 118 -9.26 7.25 -16.74
CA GLU A 118 -8.15 6.65 -15.98
C GLU A 118 -6.93 7.58 -15.89
N GLN A 119 -6.55 8.21 -17.01
CA GLN A 119 -5.46 9.20 -17.02
C GLN A 119 -5.75 10.39 -16.10
N HIS A 120 -6.98 10.92 -16.13
CA HIS A 120 -7.37 12.04 -15.26
C HIS A 120 -7.48 11.68 -13.77
N LEU A 121 -7.96 10.48 -13.44
CA LEU A 121 -8.06 10.03 -12.04
C LEU A 121 -6.69 9.66 -11.46
N GLY A 122 -5.82 9.08 -12.29
CA GLY A 122 -4.46 8.67 -11.94
C GLY A 122 -3.42 9.79 -11.90
N ALA A 123 -3.71 10.97 -12.47
CA ALA A 123 -2.79 12.11 -12.46
C ALA A 123 -2.54 12.67 -11.04
N VAL A 124 -1.29 13.03 -10.75
CA VAL A 124 -0.86 13.61 -9.47
C VAL A 124 -1.03 15.14 -9.51
N ASP A 125 -1.63 15.67 -8.46
CA ASP A 125 -1.73 17.12 -8.23
C ASP A 125 -0.44 17.60 -7.53
N VAL A 126 0.34 18.40 -8.24
CA VAL A 126 1.61 18.98 -7.76
C VAL A 126 1.46 20.42 -7.28
N SER A 127 0.22 20.87 -7.04
CA SER A 127 -0.03 22.21 -6.51
C SER A 127 0.55 22.36 -5.10
N LEU A 128 1.77 22.90 -5.00
CA LEU A 128 2.35 23.31 -3.73
C LEU A 128 1.81 24.70 -3.38
N ARG A 129 1.17 24.83 -2.20
CA ARG A 129 0.66 26.12 -1.73
C ARG A 129 1.85 27.08 -1.54
N TRP A 130 1.78 28.28 -2.13
CA TRP A 130 2.88 29.27 -2.23
C TRP A 130 3.66 29.58 -0.94
N VAL A 131 3.06 29.36 0.25
CA VAL A 131 3.73 29.56 1.55
C VAL A 131 4.86 28.54 1.80
N LEU A 132 4.83 27.38 1.14
CA LEU A 132 5.81 26.30 1.34
C LEU A 132 7.06 26.44 0.47
N LEU A 133 7.00 27.17 -0.65
CA LEU A 133 8.16 27.44 -1.52
C LEU A 133 9.27 28.22 -0.78
N THR A 134 8.90 29.01 0.24
CA THR A 134 9.85 29.70 1.13
C THR A 134 10.49 28.78 2.18
N ASP A 135 9.79 27.73 2.62
CA ASP A 135 10.31 26.73 3.58
C ASP A 135 11.07 25.58 2.87
N GLU A 136 10.78 25.29 1.59
CA GLU A 136 11.58 24.37 0.76
C GLU A 136 13.05 24.77 0.69
N LYS A 137 13.35 26.08 0.56
CA LYS A 137 14.72 26.57 0.61
C LYS A 137 15.37 26.29 1.97
N LYS A 138 14.63 26.41 3.09
CA LYS A 138 15.17 26.14 4.44
C LYS A 138 15.39 24.64 4.69
N LEU A 139 14.50 23.78 4.21
CA LEU A 139 14.65 22.32 4.27
C LEU A 139 15.82 21.83 3.40
N TYR A 140 16.02 22.42 2.23
CA TYR A 140 17.16 22.14 1.35
C TYR A 140 18.51 22.50 1.99
N TYR A 141 18.58 23.56 2.80
CA TYR A 141 19.82 23.92 3.51
C TYR A 141 20.11 23.04 4.74
N SER A 142 19.10 22.46 5.42
CA SER A 142 19.33 21.59 6.58
C SER A 142 19.72 20.16 6.19
N SER A 143 19.23 19.63 5.05
CA SER A 143 19.55 18.28 4.59
C SER A 143 20.97 18.13 4.02
N ASN A 144 21.67 19.23 3.74
CA ASN A 144 23.04 19.21 3.22
C ASN A 144 24.12 19.10 4.31
N LEU A 145 23.74 19.02 5.60
CA LEU A 145 24.70 18.81 6.70
C LEU A 145 24.89 17.33 7.09
N ASP A 146 24.03 16.42 6.64
CA ASP A 146 24.17 14.98 6.90
C ASP A 146 24.42 14.21 5.59
N LEU A 147 25.70 14.14 5.21
CA LEU A 147 26.21 13.24 4.16
C LEU A 147 25.92 11.79 4.54
N THR A 148 24.74 11.29 4.16
CA THR A 148 24.34 9.89 4.37
C THR A 148 24.48 9.12 3.05
N VAL A 149 25.47 8.22 3.02
CA VAL A 149 25.97 7.50 1.83
C VAL A 149 25.04 6.34 1.36
N CYS A 150 23.74 6.41 1.63
CA CYS A 150 22.79 5.41 1.11
C CYS A 150 21.35 5.93 1.06
N GLY A 151 21.14 7.09 0.41
CA GLY A 151 19.79 7.55 0.06
C GLY A 151 19.13 6.65 -0.98
N SER A 152 17.80 6.61 -0.99
CA SER A 152 17.06 5.94 -2.07
C SER A 152 17.47 6.54 -3.42
N ALA A 153 17.40 5.76 -4.51
CA ALA A 153 17.73 6.26 -5.86
C ALA A 153 16.84 7.44 -6.30
N ASP A 154 15.75 7.71 -5.57
CA ASP A 154 14.88 8.87 -5.74
C ASP A 154 15.40 10.09 -4.95
N GLU A 155 15.98 9.96 -3.75
CA GLU A 155 16.51 11.10 -2.99
C GLU A 155 17.65 11.85 -3.71
N ALA A 156 18.52 11.10 -4.39
CA ALA A 156 19.67 11.62 -5.13
C ALA A 156 19.34 12.11 -6.55
N SER A 157 18.12 11.88 -7.04
CA SER A 157 17.72 12.30 -8.39
C SER A 157 17.40 13.79 -8.43
N PRO A 158 17.92 14.55 -9.41
CA PRO A 158 17.63 15.98 -9.56
C PRO A 158 16.17 16.25 -9.93
N ASP A 159 15.46 15.27 -10.49
CA ASP A 159 14.06 15.40 -10.95
C ASP A 159 13.03 15.06 -9.86
N SER A 160 13.48 14.78 -8.63
CA SER A 160 12.60 14.45 -7.52
C SER A 160 11.90 15.68 -6.95
N GLN A 161 10.59 15.58 -6.79
CA GLN A 161 9.73 16.68 -6.32
C GLN A 161 9.00 16.28 -5.03
N TYR A 162 8.68 17.27 -4.19
CA TYR A 162 7.79 17.06 -3.06
C TYR A 162 6.34 17.04 -3.53
N VAL A 163 5.60 16.01 -3.12
CA VAL A 163 4.18 15.83 -3.40
C VAL A 163 3.39 15.90 -2.09
N ASP A 164 2.30 16.66 -2.11
CA ASP A 164 1.35 16.74 -1.00
C ASP A 164 0.40 15.53 -1.02
N LEU A 165 0.52 14.66 -0.03
CA LEU A 165 -0.26 13.43 0.08
C LEU A 165 -1.74 13.70 0.38
N LEU A 166 -2.07 14.86 0.98
CA LEU A 166 -3.47 15.22 1.29
C LEU A 166 -4.25 15.58 0.03
N LEU A 167 -3.58 16.18 -0.97
CA LEU A 167 -4.17 16.46 -2.28
C LEU A 167 -4.23 15.21 -3.17
N ASN A 168 -3.45 14.18 -2.83
CA ASN A 168 -3.29 12.96 -3.60
C ASN A 168 -3.66 11.71 -2.79
N PRO A 169 -4.90 11.60 -2.26
CA PRO A 169 -5.28 10.44 -1.47
C PRO A 169 -5.29 9.15 -2.31
N GLU A 170 -4.91 8.03 -1.69
CA GLU A 170 -5.09 6.69 -2.26
C GLU A 170 -6.59 6.37 -2.32
N ARG A 171 -7.09 6.13 -3.53
CA ARG A 171 -8.49 5.87 -3.86
C ARG A 171 -8.61 5.21 -5.24
N PHE A 172 -9.84 4.91 -5.67
CA PHE A 172 -10.06 4.37 -7.01
C PHE A 172 -9.55 5.30 -8.12
N THR A 173 -8.74 4.76 -9.02
CA THR A 173 -8.16 5.47 -10.18
C THR A 173 -8.62 4.91 -11.52
N GLY A 174 -9.36 3.80 -11.53
CA GLY A 174 -9.69 3.05 -12.72
C GLY A 174 -8.59 2.13 -13.26
N TYR A 175 -7.34 2.25 -12.77
CA TYR A 175 -6.22 1.41 -13.21
C TYR A 175 -6.52 -0.08 -13.03
N LYS A 176 -6.62 -0.81 -14.15
CA LYS A 176 -7.07 -2.21 -14.22
C LYS A 176 -6.45 -2.91 -15.44
N GLY A 177 -6.79 -4.18 -15.65
CA GLY A 177 -6.45 -4.89 -16.88
C GLY A 177 -5.03 -5.50 -16.89
N PRO A 178 -4.58 -5.94 -18.08
CA PRO A 178 -3.31 -6.65 -18.28
C PRO A 178 -2.09 -5.91 -17.75
N GLU A 179 -2.07 -4.59 -17.85
CA GLU A 179 -0.99 -3.71 -17.40
C GLU A 179 -0.83 -3.80 -15.88
N ALA A 180 -1.93 -3.70 -15.14
CA ALA A 180 -1.94 -3.86 -13.69
C ALA A 180 -1.58 -5.29 -13.26
N TRP A 181 -2.05 -6.30 -14.00
CA TRP A 181 -1.73 -7.71 -13.72
C TRP A 181 -0.25 -8.01 -13.93
N GLN A 182 0.35 -7.46 -14.99
CA GLN A 182 1.77 -7.61 -15.27
C GLN A 182 2.62 -7.08 -14.12
N ILE A 183 2.30 -5.87 -13.62
CA ILE A 183 2.99 -5.28 -12.47
C ILE A 183 2.91 -6.20 -11.25
N TRP A 184 1.70 -6.63 -10.86
CA TRP A 184 1.55 -7.50 -9.70
C TRP A 184 2.26 -8.83 -9.87
N ASN A 185 2.16 -9.46 -11.05
CA ASN A 185 2.86 -10.71 -11.35
C ASN A 185 4.37 -10.54 -11.18
N SER A 186 4.95 -9.46 -11.72
CA SER A 186 6.38 -9.16 -11.54
C SER A 186 6.75 -8.95 -10.07
N ILE A 187 5.92 -8.27 -9.27
CA ILE A 187 6.17 -8.10 -7.83
C ILE A 187 6.15 -9.44 -7.10
N TYR A 188 5.16 -10.31 -7.36
CA TYR A 188 5.11 -11.64 -6.74
C TYR A 188 6.24 -12.56 -7.23
N GLU A 189 6.76 -12.33 -8.43
CA GLU A 189 7.90 -13.05 -9.01
C GLU A 189 9.25 -12.70 -8.35
N GLU A 190 9.37 -11.54 -7.70
CA GLU A 190 10.56 -11.17 -6.90
C GLU A 190 10.76 -12.07 -5.66
N ASN A 191 9.79 -12.93 -5.32
CA ASN A 191 9.87 -13.90 -4.22
C ASN A 191 10.87 -15.07 -4.46
N CYS A 192 11.93 -14.85 -5.25
CA CYS A 192 12.89 -15.87 -5.69
C CYS A 192 14.26 -15.75 -4.98
N PHE A 193 14.31 -16.09 -3.68
CA PHE A 193 15.54 -16.11 -2.89
C PHE A 193 16.43 -17.37 -3.16
N LYS A 194 16.93 -17.55 -4.42
CA LYS A 194 17.92 -18.52 -5.02
C LYS A 194 17.60 -20.04 -5.20
N PRO A 195 18.39 -20.80 -6.01
CA PRO A 195 18.88 -20.59 -7.39
C PRO A 195 17.91 -21.21 -8.43
N TYR A 196 18.19 -21.04 -9.73
CA TYR A 196 17.42 -21.47 -10.92
C TYR A 196 17.03 -22.98 -11.03
N THR A 197 17.15 -23.78 -9.98
CA THR A 197 16.95 -25.23 -9.99
C THR A 197 15.51 -25.68 -9.74
N VAL A 198 14.63 -24.81 -9.23
CA VAL A 198 13.21 -25.13 -9.09
C VAL A 198 12.46 -24.58 -10.31
N LYS A 199 12.26 -25.46 -11.31
CA LYS A 199 11.40 -25.13 -12.46
C LYS A 199 9.97 -24.91 -11.96
N ARG A 200 9.52 -23.66 -12.00
CA ARG A 200 8.09 -23.31 -11.92
C ARG A 200 7.36 -24.07 -13.04
N PRO A 201 6.09 -24.47 -12.87
CA PRO A 201 5.20 -24.69 -13.99
C PRO A 201 5.10 -23.35 -14.76
N LEU A 202 5.94 -23.15 -15.77
CA LEU A 202 5.82 -22.04 -16.70
C LEU A 202 4.44 -22.15 -17.36
N LEU A 203 3.72 -21.04 -17.49
CA LEU A 203 3.01 -20.78 -18.75
C LEU A 203 2.72 -19.28 -18.92
N PRO A 204 3.26 -18.67 -20.00
CA PRO A 204 2.61 -17.57 -20.68
C PRO A 204 1.29 -18.06 -21.31
N ASP A 205 0.32 -17.15 -21.45
CA ASP A 205 -0.72 -17.19 -22.48
C ASP A 205 -2.05 -17.98 -22.27
N SER A 206 -2.47 -18.29 -21.05
CA SER A 206 -3.78 -18.95 -20.82
C SER A 206 -4.70 -18.29 -19.78
N PHE A 207 -4.75 -16.95 -19.73
CA PHE A 207 -5.81 -16.22 -19.01
C PHE A 207 -7.11 -16.05 -19.83
N ARG A 208 -7.48 -17.07 -20.61
CA ARG A 208 -8.82 -17.17 -21.19
C ARG A 208 -9.41 -18.51 -20.76
N SER A 209 -10.18 -18.45 -19.67
CA SER A 209 -11.10 -19.49 -19.21
C SER A 209 -10.47 -20.78 -18.66
N SER A 210 -10.13 -20.78 -17.38
CA SER A 210 -10.09 -22.03 -16.62
C SER A 210 -10.22 -21.82 -15.11
N SER A 211 -11.10 -22.62 -14.54
CA SER A 211 -11.51 -22.70 -13.16
C SER A 211 -10.37 -23.12 -12.22
N GLY A 212 -10.27 -22.46 -11.06
CA GLY A 212 -10.00 -22.96 -9.69
C GLY A 212 -8.89 -23.98 -9.35
N GLY A 213 -8.27 -24.67 -10.32
CA GLY A 213 -7.27 -25.71 -10.09
C GLY A 213 -5.83 -25.21 -10.13
N GLU A 214 -5.54 -24.21 -10.95
CA GLU A 214 -4.18 -23.71 -11.17
C GLU A 214 -3.71 -22.76 -10.06
N ALA A 215 -4.60 -21.89 -9.56
CA ALA A 215 -4.34 -21.11 -8.34
C ALA A 215 -4.06 -22.02 -7.13
N ARG A 216 -4.79 -23.14 -7.02
CA ARG A 216 -4.62 -24.12 -5.95
C ARG A 216 -3.26 -24.83 -6.01
N LYS A 217 -2.76 -25.12 -7.22
CA LYS A 217 -1.40 -25.66 -7.44
C LYS A 217 -0.32 -24.64 -7.08
N PHE A 218 -0.53 -23.36 -7.37
CA PHE A 218 0.38 -22.28 -6.97
C PHE A 218 0.49 -22.15 -5.44
N TYR A 219 -0.64 -22.15 -4.71
CA TYR A 219 -0.64 -22.12 -3.24
C TYR A 219 -0.07 -23.40 -2.62
N SER A 220 -0.40 -24.58 -3.14
CA SER A 220 0.20 -25.84 -2.69
C SER A 220 1.71 -25.92 -2.96
N TRP A 221 2.18 -25.30 -4.05
CA TRP A 221 3.61 -25.14 -4.32
C TRP A 221 4.27 -24.17 -3.32
N LEU A 222 3.59 -23.08 -2.94
CA LEU A 222 4.04 -22.14 -1.90
C LEU A 222 4.11 -22.79 -0.50
N ASP A 223 3.20 -23.69 -0.15
CA ASP A 223 3.22 -24.43 1.13
C ASP A 223 4.45 -25.35 1.26
N GLY A 224 5.08 -25.75 0.14
CA GLY A 224 6.32 -26.52 0.10
C GLY A 224 7.60 -25.67 0.01
N GLN A 225 7.51 -24.34 0.14
CA GLN A 225 8.66 -23.43 0.07
C GLN A 225 9.14 -22.99 1.48
N CYS A 226 10.39 -22.50 1.57
CA CYS A 226 10.98 -22.00 2.82
C CYS A 226 10.14 -20.89 3.48
N VAL A 227 10.17 -20.79 4.81
CA VAL A 227 9.35 -19.88 5.66
C VAL A 227 9.47 -18.42 5.22
N GLU A 228 10.63 -18.04 4.72
CA GLU A 228 11.00 -16.72 4.21
C GLU A 228 10.21 -16.31 2.95
N LYS A 229 9.89 -17.29 2.09
CA LYS A 229 9.08 -17.05 0.88
C LYS A 229 7.61 -16.86 1.23
N ARG A 230 7.15 -17.51 2.29
CA ARG A 230 5.80 -17.32 2.85
C ARG A 230 5.67 -15.94 3.49
N ALA A 231 6.69 -15.50 4.22
CA ALA A 231 6.77 -14.15 4.81
C ALA A 231 6.59 -13.06 3.75
N PHE A 232 7.46 -13.04 2.73
CA PHE A 232 7.40 -12.05 1.66
C PHE A 232 6.07 -12.06 0.92
N TYR A 233 5.57 -13.25 0.57
CA TYR A 233 4.26 -13.40 -0.07
C TYR A 233 3.15 -12.75 0.77
N ARG A 234 3.11 -13.01 2.08
CA ARG A 234 2.07 -12.46 2.97
C ARG A 234 2.18 -10.94 3.10
N LEU A 235 3.40 -10.38 3.15
CA LEU A 235 3.59 -8.93 3.18
C LEU A 235 3.07 -8.27 1.89
N VAL A 236 3.46 -8.78 0.73
CA VAL A 236 2.97 -8.28 -0.58
C VAL A 236 1.46 -8.49 -0.73
N SER A 237 0.95 -9.64 -0.29
CA SER A 237 -0.49 -9.96 -0.31
C SER A 237 -1.30 -9.03 0.59
N GLY A 238 -0.80 -8.73 1.79
CA GLY A 238 -1.41 -7.75 2.70
C GLY A 238 -1.41 -6.34 2.12
N LEU A 239 -0.32 -5.94 1.47
CA LEU A 239 -0.24 -4.65 0.80
C LEU A 239 -1.23 -4.55 -0.38
N HIS A 240 -1.28 -5.58 -1.22
CA HIS A 240 -2.25 -5.66 -2.31
C HIS A 240 -3.69 -5.66 -1.79
N ALA A 241 -3.98 -6.36 -0.69
CA ALA A 241 -5.27 -6.30 -0.02
C ALA A 241 -5.61 -4.88 0.47
N SER A 242 -4.65 -4.17 1.07
CA SER A 242 -4.83 -2.80 1.53
C SER A 242 -5.22 -1.86 0.39
N ILE A 243 -4.52 -1.91 -0.75
CA ILE A 243 -4.83 -1.09 -1.94
C ILE A 243 -6.25 -1.39 -2.45
N ASN A 244 -6.61 -2.67 -2.51
CA ASN A 244 -7.93 -3.12 -2.93
C ASN A 244 -9.05 -2.67 -1.96
N ILE A 245 -8.76 -2.54 -0.67
CA ILE A 245 -9.70 -1.97 0.32
C ILE A 245 -9.85 -0.46 0.09
N HIS A 246 -8.75 0.27 -0.11
CA HIS A 246 -8.81 1.71 -0.34
C HIS A 246 -9.62 2.08 -1.59
N LEU A 247 -9.40 1.37 -2.70
CA LEU A 247 -10.18 1.62 -3.91
C LEU A 247 -11.66 1.26 -3.72
N SER A 248 -11.97 0.24 -2.92
CA SER A 248 -13.37 -0.15 -2.65
C SER A 248 -14.05 0.86 -1.72
N ALA A 249 -13.34 1.36 -0.70
CA ALA A 249 -13.87 2.31 0.28
C ALA A 249 -13.99 3.74 -0.27
N ARG A 250 -13.12 4.08 -1.22
CA ARG A 250 -13.08 5.39 -1.88
C ARG A 250 -13.26 5.21 -3.38
N TYR A 251 -14.39 4.64 -3.74
CA TYR A 251 -14.78 4.39 -5.11
C TYR A 251 -15.45 5.63 -5.71
N LEU A 252 -15.33 5.82 -7.03
CA LEU A 252 -16.07 6.87 -7.74
C LEU A 252 -17.47 6.33 -8.04
N LEU A 253 -18.44 6.67 -7.20
CA LEU A 253 -19.82 6.15 -7.28
C LEU A 253 -20.60 6.81 -8.41
N ASP A 254 -20.47 8.13 -8.52
CA ASP A 254 -21.11 8.93 -9.55
C ASP A 254 -20.14 9.99 -10.10
N ASP A 255 -20.21 10.22 -11.41
CA ASP A 255 -19.38 11.15 -12.16
C ASP A 255 -20.26 11.96 -13.11
N ASN A 256 -21.09 12.81 -12.50
CA ASN A 256 -21.90 13.79 -13.23
C ASN A 256 -21.05 15.01 -13.60
N TRP A 257 -21.43 15.71 -14.67
CA TRP A 257 -20.71 16.92 -15.14
C TRP A 257 -20.51 18.01 -14.08
N PHE A 258 -21.35 18.03 -13.03
CA PHE A 258 -21.30 19.05 -11.97
C PHE A 258 -20.69 18.55 -10.65
N GLN A 259 -20.68 17.24 -10.39
CA GLN A 259 -20.24 16.70 -9.11
C GLN A 259 -19.71 15.27 -9.24
N ARG A 260 -18.59 15.02 -8.58
CA ARG A 260 -18.02 13.69 -8.39
C ARG A 260 -18.32 13.21 -6.99
N GLU A 261 -19.01 12.09 -6.88
CA GLU A 261 -19.32 11.48 -5.60
C GLU A 261 -18.36 10.31 -5.32
N TRP A 262 -17.67 10.40 -4.20
CA TRP A 262 -16.74 9.37 -3.73
C TRP A 262 -17.32 8.70 -2.50
N GLY A 263 -17.30 7.37 -2.46
CA GLY A 263 -17.82 6.62 -1.31
C GLY A 263 -17.56 5.12 -1.38
N HIS A 264 -18.17 4.40 -0.45
CA HIS A 264 -18.00 2.96 -0.28
C HIS A 264 -18.77 2.18 -1.36
N ASN A 265 -18.06 1.38 -2.14
CA ASN A 265 -18.65 0.43 -3.08
C ASN A 265 -18.62 -0.99 -2.47
N VAL A 266 -19.74 -1.37 -1.85
CA VAL A 266 -19.91 -2.69 -1.21
C VAL A 266 -19.83 -3.83 -2.23
N THR A 267 -20.27 -3.61 -3.47
CA THR A 267 -20.23 -4.63 -4.53
C THR A 267 -18.79 -4.93 -4.94
N GLU A 268 -17.97 -3.89 -5.14
CA GLU A 268 -16.54 -4.03 -5.44
C GLU A 268 -15.80 -4.75 -4.29
N PHE A 269 -16.11 -4.38 -3.04
CA PHE A 269 -15.53 -5.03 -1.86
C PHE A 269 -15.88 -6.53 -1.81
N ARG A 270 -17.17 -6.88 -2.00
CA ARG A 270 -17.63 -8.27 -2.02
C ARG A 270 -16.93 -9.08 -3.12
N GLN A 271 -16.85 -8.57 -4.34
CA GLN A 271 -16.20 -9.30 -5.44
C GLN A 271 -14.72 -9.63 -5.15
N ARG A 272 -14.05 -8.81 -4.34
CA ARG A 272 -12.62 -8.99 -4.02
C ARG A 272 -12.34 -9.80 -2.76
N PHE A 273 -13.25 -9.77 -1.78
CA PHE A 273 -13.01 -10.29 -0.43
C PHE A 273 -14.06 -11.25 0.10
N ASP A 274 -15.23 -11.36 -0.53
CA ASP A 274 -16.26 -12.31 -0.09
C ASP A 274 -15.78 -13.75 -0.28
N SER A 275 -16.04 -14.60 0.73
CA SER A 275 -15.55 -15.98 0.71
C SER A 275 -16.18 -16.83 -0.39
N GLU A 276 -17.44 -16.62 -0.74
CA GLU A 276 -18.13 -17.43 -1.74
C GLU A 276 -17.70 -17.01 -3.14
N LEU A 277 -17.73 -15.71 -3.41
CA LEU A 277 -17.34 -15.14 -4.71
C LEU A 277 -15.86 -15.41 -5.06
N THR A 278 -15.00 -15.53 -4.04
CA THR A 278 -13.56 -15.73 -4.22
C THR A 278 -13.09 -17.16 -3.93
N ALA A 279 -14.01 -18.11 -3.73
CA ALA A 279 -13.67 -19.50 -3.37
C ALA A 279 -12.74 -19.62 -2.15
N GLY A 280 -12.93 -18.75 -1.15
CA GLY A 280 -12.17 -18.73 0.11
C GLY A 280 -10.87 -17.92 0.09
N GLU A 281 -10.51 -17.29 -1.03
CA GLU A 281 -9.27 -16.51 -1.16
C GLU A 281 -9.37 -15.12 -0.51
N GLY A 282 -10.53 -14.50 -0.54
CA GLY A 282 -10.79 -13.19 0.06
C GLY A 282 -10.43 -13.12 1.55
N PRO A 283 -10.98 -14.02 2.39
CA PRO A 283 -10.60 -14.09 3.80
C PRO A 283 -9.10 -14.33 4.04
N LYS A 284 -8.42 -15.12 3.19
CA LYS A 284 -6.95 -15.31 3.30
C LYS A 284 -6.18 -14.01 3.05
N ARG A 285 -6.60 -13.22 2.05
CA ARG A 285 -6.01 -11.89 1.77
C ARG A 285 -6.21 -10.93 2.94
N LEU A 286 -7.39 -10.96 3.59
CA LEU A 286 -7.64 -10.17 4.80
C LEU A 286 -6.76 -10.61 5.97
N ARG A 287 -6.53 -11.91 6.17
CA ARG A 287 -5.56 -12.40 7.16
C ARG A 287 -4.14 -11.91 6.87
N ASN A 288 -3.75 -11.82 5.60
CA ASN A 288 -2.46 -11.26 5.20
C ASN A 288 -2.35 -9.75 5.45
N LEU A 289 -3.46 -9.01 5.35
CA LEU A 289 -3.52 -7.60 5.76
C LEU A 289 -3.24 -7.44 7.26
N TYR A 290 -3.91 -8.21 8.12
CA TYR A 290 -3.67 -8.18 9.57
C TYR A 290 -2.25 -8.63 9.93
N PHE A 291 -1.71 -9.61 9.21
CA PHE A 291 -0.31 -9.99 9.35
C PHE A 291 0.63 -8.83 9.04
N LEU A 292 0.43 -8.13 7.91
CA LEU A 292 1.20 -6.94 7.56
C LEU A 292 1.08 -5.86 8.64
N TYR A 293 -0.15 -5.57 9.12
CA TYR A 293 -0.41 -4.61 10.18
C TYR A 293 0.42 -4.90 11.45
N LEU A 294 0.46 -6.16 11.89
CA LEU A 294 1.20 -6.57 13.09
C LEU A 294 2.72 -6.43 12.89
N ILE A 295 3.24 -6.75 11.71
CA ILE A 295 4.66 -6.59 11.37
C ILE A 295 5.08 -5.12 11.41
N GLU A 296 4.28 -4.23 10.81
CA GLU A 296 4.55 -2.80 10.83
C GLU A 296 4.40 -2.21 12.24
N LEU A 297 3.36 -2.60 12.99
CA LEU A 297 3.16 -2.20 14.37
C LEU A 297 4.34 -2.63 15.26
N ARG A 298 4.88 -3.83 15.04
CA ARG A 298 6.05 -4.32 15.75
C ARG A 298 7.29 -3.47 15.44
N ALA A 299 7.52 -3.11 14.18
CA ALA A 299 8.61 -2.21 13.83
C ALA A 299 8.47 -0.84 14.49
N LEU A 300 7.25 -0.27 14.52
CA LEU A 300 6.98 0.97 15.24
C LEU A 300 7.30 0.85 16.75
N ALA A 301 6.90 -0.24 17.40
CA ALA A 301 7.24 -0.48 18.79
C ALA A 301 8.77 -0.54 19.03
N LYS A 302 9.52 -1.16 18.11
CA LYS A 302 10.99 -1.31 18.23
C LYS A 302 11.77 -0.04 17.96
N VAL A 303 11.31 0.82 17.06
CA VAL A 303 12.03 2.04 16.68
C VAL A 303 11.85 3.18 17.69
N LEU A 304 11.00 3.01 18.71
CA LEU A 304 10.77 4.01 19.76
C LEU A 304 12.06 4.63 20.36
N PRO A 305 13.12 3.87 20.72
CA PRO A 305 14.35 4.43 21.29
C PRO A 305 15.05 5.43 20.36
N PHE A 306 14.99 5.23 19.04
CA PHE A 306 15.55 6.16 18.07
C PHE A 306 14.87 7.53 18.13
N PHE A 307 13.54 7.56 18.20
CA PHE A 307 12.76 8.80 18.27
C PHE A 307 12.81 9.49 19.65
N GLN A 308 13.14 8.73 20.71
CA GLN A 308 13.35 9.27 22.05
C GLN A 308 14.67 10.05 22.19
N GLN A 309 15.61 9.90 21.26
CA GLN A 309 16.87 10.62 21.32
C GLN A 309 16.65 12.15 21.36
N PRO A 310 17.35 12.88 22.25
CA PRO A 310 17.25 14.33 22.32
C PRO A 310 17.66 15.02 21.02
N SER A 311 18.61 14.45 20.29
CA SER A 311 19.14 14.92 19.00
C SER A 311 18.16 14.79 17.84
N PHE A 312 17.12 13.95 17.96
CA PHE A 312 16.15 13.75 16.89
C PHE A 312 15.14 14.90 16.85
N HIS A 313 14.95 15.52 15.68
CA HIS A 313 14.01 16.63 15.50
C HIS A 313 13.19 16.45 14.21
N LEU A 314 11.89 16.72 14.27
CA LEU A 314 10.99 16.75 13.11
C LEU A 314 11.02 18.13 12.46
N TYR A 315 12.16 18.55 11.92
CA TYR A 315 12.35 19.92 11.44
C TYR A 315 11.43 20.26 10.25
N THR A 316 10.54 21.22 10.44
CA THR A 316 9.72 21.82 9.36
C THR A 316 9.96 23.34 9.22
N GLY A 317 10.77 23.93 10.10
CA GLY A 317 11.01 25.37 10.17
C GLY A 317 10.15 26.08 11.22
N ARG A 318 9.28 25.36 11.95
CA ARG A 318 8.45 25.88 13.03
C ARG A 318 8.70 25.12 14.34
N PRO A 319 9.58 25.62 15.24
CA PRO A 319 10.08 24.84 16.36
C PRO A 319 9.00 24.40 17.37
N GLU A 320 7.98 25.23 17.61
CA GLU A 320 6.88 24.89 18.52
C GLU A 320 5.99 23.77 17.96
N GLU A 321 5.69 23.81 16.66
CA GLU A 321 4.92 22.77 15.98
C GLU A 321 5.76 21.47 15.88
N ASP A 322 7.05 21.58 15.57
CA ASP A 322 7.97 20.44 15.49
C ASP A 322 8.07 19.67 16.81
N LYS A 323 8.12 20.41 17.94
CA LYS A 323 8.12 19.81 19.29
C LYS A 323 6.79 19.11 19.58
N LYS A 324 5.66 19.76 19.29
CA LYS A 324 4.33 19.18 19.46
C LYS A 324 4.15 17.90 18.63
N HIS A 325 4.54 17.92 17.36
CA HIS A 325 4.48 16.74 16.49
C HIS A 325 5.42 15.62 16.98
N LYS A 326 6.59 15.95 17.54
CA LYS A 326 7.48 14.95 18.17
C LYS A 326 6.82 14.29 19.38
N GLU A 327 6.14 15.06 20.23
CA GLU A 327 5.39 14.52 21.38
C GLU A 327 4.25 13.60 20.93
N GLN A 328 3.48 14.00 19.91
CA GLN A 328 2.42 13.17 19.33
C GLN A 328 2.95 11.86 18.73
N LEU A 329 4.07 11.94 17.99
CA LEU A 329 4.78 10.79 17.45
C LEU A 329 5.18 9.81 18.56
N LEU A 330 5.80 10.31 19.63
CA LEU A 330 6.23 9.49 20.77
C LEU A 330 5.04 8.82 21.47
N GLN A 331 3.90 9.51 21.61
CA GLN A 331 2.68 8.91 22.16
C GLN A 331 2.18 7.74 21.30
N ILE A 332 2.17 7.90 19.97
CA ILE A 332 1.77 6.83 19.04
C ILE A 332 2.70 5.62 19.17
N LEU A 333 4.01 5.85 19.23
CA LEU A 333 5.00 4.78 19.37
C LEU A 333 4.92 4.08 20.74
N GLN A 334 4.61 4.82 21.82
CA GLN A 334 4.34 4.23 23.14
C GLN A 334 3.07 3.38 23.13
N LEU A 335 2.00 3.83 22.46
CA LEU A 335 0.79 3.04 22.26
C LEU A 335 1.09 1.75 21.48
N ALA A 336 1.85 1.85 20.38
CA ALA A 336 2.28 0.68 19.62
C ALA A 336 3.07 -0.31 20.50
N ARG A 337 3.97 0.17 21.35
CA ARG A 337 4.72 -0.66 22.31
C ARG A 337 3.82 -1.30 23.37
N SER A 338 2.76 -0.62 23.80
CA SER A 338 1.81 -1.11 24.83
C SER A 338 0.92 -2.26 24.35
N PHE A 339 0.80 -2.45 23.04
CA PHE A 339 0.02 -3.55 22.48
C PHE A 339 0.63 -4.90 22.91
N PRO A 340 -0.14 -5.83 23.51
CA PRO A 340 0.43 -7.04 24.12
C PRO A 340 0.79 -8.13 23.11
N LEU A 341 0.19 -8.07 21.92
CA LEU A 341 0.23 -9.14 20.93
C LEU A 341 1.18 -8.80 19.79
N HIS A 342 2.47 -8.83 20.09
CA HIS A 342 3.50 -8.65 19.08
C HIS A 342 3.78 -9.95 18.33
N PHE A 343 4.04 -9.83 17.03
CA PHE A 343 4.47 -10.95 16.21
C PHE A 343 5.83 -11.50 16.69
N ASP A 344 5.94 -12.82 16.84
CA ASP A 344 7.19 -13.50 17.24
C ASP A 344 8.15 -13.56 16.05
N GLU A 345 9.21 -12.76 16.09
CA GLU A 345 10.18 -12.62 15.01
C GLU A 345 10.93 -13.91 14.72
N ARG A 346 11.06 -14.79 15.73
CA ARG A 346 11.71 -16.09 15.55
C ARG A 346 10.94 -16.96 14.56
N SER A 347 9.63 -16.74 14.40
CA SER A 347 8.84 -17.47 13.40
C SER A 347 9.06 -16.99 11.96
N LEU A 348 9.49 -15.74 11.76
CA LEU A 348 9.79 -15.18 10.43
C LEU A 348 11.26 -15.36 10.05
N PHE A 349 12.13 -15.43 11.06
CA PHE A 349 13.58 -15.42 10.92
C PHE A 349 14.23 -16.58 11.69
N ALA A 350 13.55 -17.73 11.79
CA ALA A 350 14.10 -18.95 12.38
C ALA A 350 15.33 -19.41 11.58
N GLY A 351 16.53 -19.02 12.00
CA GLY A 351 17.76 -19.42 11.34
C GLY A 351 19.00 -18.93 12.08
N ASP A 352 20.15 -19.51 11.75
CA ASP A 352 21.45 -19.09 12.28
C ASP A 352 21.73 -17.62 11.90
N GLU A 353 22.59 -16.93 12.65
CA GLU A 353 22.90 -15.49 12.45
C GLU A 353 23.34 -15.16 11.00
N LYS A 354 23.98 -16.11 10.32
CA LYS A 354 24.36 -16.00 8.90
C LYS A 354 23.18 -16.12 7.95
N GLU A 355 22.21 -16.96 8.24
CA GLU A 355 20.99 -17.13 7.44
C GLU A 355 20.09 -15.90 7.57
N ALA A 356 19.92 -15.40 8.79
CA ALA A 356 19.18 -14.16 9.04
C ALA A 356 19.84 -12.95 8.34
N ALA A 357 21.17 -12.86 8.34
CA ALA A 357 21.89 -11.80 7.62
C ALA A 357 21.74 -11.90 6.09
N LYS A 358 21.76 -13.11 5.54
CA LYS A 358 21.53 -13.35 4.11
C LYS A 358 20.08 -13.03 3.72
N LEU A 359 19.13 -13.46 4.53
CA LEU A 359 17.71 -13.20 4.34
C LEU A 359 17.39 -11.69 4.38
N LYS A 360 17.99 -10.96 5.32
CA LYS A 360 17.93 -9.50 5.37
C LYS A 360 18.33 -8.88 4.04
N GLU A 361 19.46 -9.32 3.48
CA GLU A 361 19.98 -8.78 2.23
C GLU A 361 19.12 -9.17 1.03
N ASP A 362 18.68 -10.42 0.97
CA ASP A 362 17.80 -10.96 -0.07
C ASP A 362 16.46 -10.19 -0.10
N ILE A 363 15.83 -9.97 1.06
CA ILE A 363 14.62 -9.16 1.18
C ILE A 363 14.87 -7.70 0.77
N ARG A 364 15.98 -7.10 1.22
CA ARG A 364 16.35 -5.73 0.85
C ARG A 364 16.47 -5.58 -0.68
N LEU A 365 17.10 -6.54 -1.34
CA LEU A 365 17.23 -6.56 -2.81
C LEU A 365 15.87 -6.70 -3.51
N ALA A 366 14.98 -7.56 -3.01
CA ALA A 366 13.63 -7.69 -3.57
C ALA A 366 12.85 -6.37 -3.49
N PHE A 367 12.91 -5.65 -2.37
CA PHE A 367 12.23 -4.35 -2.26
C PHE A 367 12.86 -3.25 -3.14
N LEU A 368 14.17 -3.31 -3.38
CA LEU A 368 14.81 -2.43 -4.37
C LEU A 368 14.33 -2.73 -5.80
N ASN A 369 14.16 -4.01 -6.14
CA ASN A 369 13.62 -4.40 -7.44
C ASN A 369 12.14 -4.01 -7.57
N ILE A 370 11.33 -4.23 -6.54
CA ILE A 370 9.95 -3.76 -6.50
C ILE A 370 9.87 -2.25 -6.72
N SER A 371 10.76 -1.46 -6.11
CA SER A 371 10.79 -0.01 -6.32
C SER A 371 11.07 0.37 -7.79
N LYS A 372 11.90 -0.41 -8.50
CA LYS A 372 12.11 -0.27 -9.96
C LYS A 372 10.90 -0.71 -10.77
N ILE A 373 10.18 -1.76 -10.33
CA ILE A 373 8.94 -2.19 -10.98
C ILE A 373 7.87 -1.09 -10.85
N MET A 374 7.85 -0.35 -9.74
CA MET A 374 6.93 0.78 -9.58
C MET A 374 7.15 1.89 -10.61
N ASP A 375 8.36 2.05 -11.17
CA ASP A 375 8.63 2.98 -12.28
C ASP A 375 7.93 2.56 -13.59
N CYS A 376 7.35 1.36 -13.65
CA CYS A 376 6.58 0.85 -14.78
C CYS A 376 5.06 1.01 -14.62
N VAL A 377 4.58 1.57 -13.50
CA VAL A 377 3.14 1.77 -13.26
C VAL A 377 2.66 3.04 -13.96
N ASP A 378 1.76 2.93 -14.92
CA ASP A 378 1.27 4.08 -15.71
C ASP A 378 0.37 5.04 -14.89
N CYS A 379 -0.37 4.51 -13.92
CA CYS A 379 -1.15 5.33 -13.00
C CYS A 379 -0.23 6.06 -12.00
N PHE A 380 -0.10 7.38 -12.11
CA PHE A 380 0.86 8.15 -11.31
C PHE A 380 0.55 8.22 -9.82
N LYS A 381 -0.73 8.29 -9.42
CA LYS A 381 -1.12 8.13 -8.01
C LYS A 381 -0.82 6.73 -7.50
N CYS A 382 -1.04 5.70 -8.32
CA CYS A 382 -0.71 4.32 -7.97
C CYS A 382 0.81 4.14 -7.84
N ARG A 383 1.59 4.77 -8.72
CA ARG A 383 3.07 4.83 -8.65
C ARG A 383 3.54 5.56 -7.38
N LEU A 384 2.94 6.70 -7.04
CA LEU A 384 3.21 7.47 -5.82
C LEU A 384 3.02 6.62 -4.56
N TRP A 385 1.82 6.07 -4.39
CA TRP A 385 1.48 5.25 -3.22
C TRP A 385 2.24 3.91 -3.22
N GLY A 386 2.45 3.30 -4.39
CA GLY A 386 3.25 2.09 -4.55
C GLY A 386 4.70 2.28 -4.12
N LYS A 387 5.36 3.37 -4.55
CA LYS A 387 6.72 3.72 -4.08
C LYS A 387 6.74 4.01 -2.58
N LEU A 388 5.77 4.77 -2.08
CA LEU A 388 5.68 5.14 -0.66
C LEU A 388 5.53 3.89 0.22
N GLN A 389 4.56 3.03 -0.08
CA GLN A 389 4.25 1.85 0.73
C GLN A 389 5.35 0.80 0.66
N THR A 390 5.97 0.61 -0.52
CA THR A 390 7.09 -0.34 -0.66
C THR A 390 8.35 0.16 0.03
N GLN A 391 8.64 1.47 -0.02
CA GLN A 391 9.72 2.05 0.77
C GLN A 391 9.43 1.93 2.27
N GLY A 392 8.21 2.25 2.72
CA GLY A 392 7.80 2.10 4.12
C GLY A 392 7.97 0.68 4.63
N LEU A 393 7.53 -0.32 3.85
CA LEU A 393 7.70 -1.73 4.17
C LEU A 393 9.18 -2.15 4.18
N GLY A 394 10.00 -1.63 3.27
CA GLY A 394 11.45 -1.78 3.31
C GLY A 394 12.07 -1.20 4.60
N THR A 395 11.60 -0.04 5.05
CA THR A 395 12.02 0.59 6.32
C THR A 395 11.58 -0.22 7.53
N VAL A 396 10.37 -0.79 7.53
CA VAL A 396 9.86 -1.71 8.56
C VAL A 396 10.82 -2.89 8.73
N LEU A 397 11.20 -3.52 7.61
CA LEU A 397 12.12 -4.64 7.63
C LEU A 397 13.52 -4.21 8.09
N LYS A 398 14.03 -3.07 7.61
CA LYS A 398 15.29 -2.47 8.07
C LYS A 398 15.31 -2.30 9.60
N ILE A 399 14.22 -1.82 10.20
CA ILE A 399 14.07 -1.67 11.66
C ILE A 399 14.10 -3.03 12.35
N LEU A 400 13.29 -3.99 11.89
CA LEU A 400 13.20 -5.32 12.50
C LEU A 400 14.55 -6.06 12.47
N PHE A 401 15.34 -5.86 11.41
CA PHE A 401 16.68 -6.43 11.28
C PHE A 401 17.79 -5.65 11.98
N SER A 402 17.49 -4.54 12.64
CA SER A 402 18.46 -3.69 13.33
C SER A 402 18.16 -3.56 14.82
N GLU A 403 17.40 -4.48 15.41
CA GLU A 403 17.03 -4.48 16.83
C GLU A 403 18.25 -4.27 17.75
N ARG A 404 19.29 -5.10 17.63
CA ARG A 404 20.50 -4.98 18.46
C ARG A 404 21.18 -3.61 18.29
N GLN A 405 21.11 -3.01 17.10
CA GLN A 405 21.70 -1.69 16.84
C GLN A 405 20.86 -0.58 17.46
N ILE A 406 19.53 -0.72 17.44
CA ILE A 406 18.58 0.24 18.02
C ILE A 406 18.64 0.20 19.56
N GLU A 407 18.73 -0.98 20.16
CA GLU A 407 18.87 -1.13 21.62
C GLU A 407 20.21 -0.60 22.13
N ALA A 408 21.28 -0.75 21.33
CA ALA A 408 22.61 -0.24 21.64
C ALA A 408 22.82 1.23 21.27
N LEU A 409 21.76 1.98 20.94
CA LEU A 409 21.89 3.39 20.58
C LEU A 409 22.44 4.21 21.77
N PRO A 410 23.50 5.01 21.55
CA PRO A 410 24.11 5.78 22.62
C PRO A 410 23.14 6.87 23.10
N MET A 411 23.06 7.04 24.42
CA MET A 411 22.32 8.14 25.06
C MET A 411 23.07 9.48 24.97
N SER A 412 24.35 9.46 24.57
CA SER A 412 25.21 10.64 24.45
C SER A 412 25.52 10.99 22.99
N SER A 413 25.55 12.28 22.67
CA SER A 413 25.68 12.84 21.32
C SER A 413 27.07 12.68 20.67
N ASN A 414 28.05 12.10 21.37
CA ASN A 414 29.45 12.13 20.94
C ASN A 414 29.86 10.95 20.03
N GLN A 415 28.95 10.02 19.75
CA GLN A 415 29.19 8.89 18.85
C GLN A 415 28.19 8.89 17.69
N ARG A 416 28.68 8.62 16.47
CA ARG A 416 27.79 8.43 15.32
C ARG A 416 26.89 7.23 15.59
N PRO A 417 25.56 7.38 15.47
CA PRO A 417 24.64 6.29 15.76
C PRO A 417 24.84 5.17 14.74
N SER A 418 24.81 3.92 15.23
CA SER A 418 24.91 2.70 14.41
C SER A 418 23.70 2.50 13.49
N PHE A 419 22.58 3.16 13.80
CA PHE A 419 21.32 3.10 13.07
C PHE A 419 20.79 4.51 12.79
N GLN A 420 20.38 4.76 11.55
CA GLN A 420 19.82 6.04 11.11
C GLN A 420 18.67 5.81 10.12
N LEU A 421 17.71 6.74 10.14
CA LEU A 421 16.60 6.82 9.20
C LEU A 421 16.59 8.18 8.52
N SER A 422 16.47 8.21 7.20
CA SER A 422 16.29 9.46 6.46
C SER A 422 14.90 10.04 6.68
N ARG A 423 14.71 11.34 6.36
CA ARG A 423 13.37 11.96 6.36
C ARG A 423 12.39 11.17 5.49
N GLN A 424 12.82 10.73 4.31
CA GLN A 424 11.96 9.99 3.40
C GLN A 424 11.57 8.62 3.98
N GLU A 425 12.51 7.90 4.60
CA GLU A 425 12.22 6.63 5.28
C GLU A 425 11.23 6.81 6.45
N ILE A 426 11.35 7.91 7.21
CA ILE A 426 10.42 8.22 8.30
C ILE A 426 9.03 8.53 7.71
N VAL A 427 8.95 9.40 6.72
CA VAL A 427 7.66 9.76 6.09
C VAL A 427 6.99 8.53 5.48
N SER A 428 7.74 7.68 4.77
CA SER A 428 7.19 6.46 4.17
C SER A 428 6.75 5.44 5.21
N LEU A 429 7.51 5.25 6.30
CA LEU A 429 7.17 4.32 7.39
C LEU A 429 5.80 4.63 8.00
N PHE A 430 5.56 5.87 8.42
CA PHE A 430 4.31 6.24 9.07
C PHE A 430 3.14 6.34 8.09
N ASN A 431 3.37 6.82 6.86
CA ASN A 431 2.31 6.87 5.86
C ASN A 431 1.91 5.46 5.38
N ALA A 432 2.86 4.53 5.22
CA ALA A 432 2.58 3.14 4.87
C ALA A 432 1.70 2.50 5.95
N PHE A 433 2.12 2.59 7.22
CA PHE A 433 1.33 2.11 8.36
C PHE A 433 -0.03 2.81 8.47
N GLY A 434 -0.09 4.11 8.17
CA GLY A 434 -1.32 4.88 8.06
C GLY A 434 -2.31 4.30 7.06
N ARG A 435 -1.84 3.82 5.90
CA ARG A 435 -2.71 3.13 4.92
C ARG A 435 -3.19 1.80 5.49
N ILE A 436 -2.30 0.96 6.04
CA ILE A 436 -2.73 -0.33 6.60
C ILE A 436 -3.75 -0.14 7.76
N SER A 437 -3.48 0.83 8.64
CA SER A 437 -4.39 1.25 9.73
C SER A 437 -5.74 1.76 9.20
N THR A 438 -5.74 2.51 8.09
CA THR A 438 -6.98 2.94 7.40
C THR A 438 -7.74 1.73 6.86
N SER A 439 -7.05 0.78 6.21
CA SER A 439 -7.69 -0.44 5.69
C SER A 439 -8.38 -1.25 6.79
N VAL A 440 -7.74 -1.40 7.96
CA VAL A 440 -8.36 -2.06 9.13
C VAL A 440 -9.62 -1.31 9.59
N ARG A 441 -9.60 0.03 9.58
CA ARG A 441 -10.79 0.83 9.88
C ARG A 441 -11.90 0.66 8.84
N GLU A 442 -11.56 0.64 7.56
CA GLU A 442 -12.54 0.45 6.50
C GLU A 442 -13.19 -0.94 6.53
N LEU A 443 -12.48 -1.97 7.02
CA LEU A 443 -13.10 -3.28 7.26
C LEU A 443 -14.25 -3.21 8.28
N LYS A 444 -14.13 -2.39 9.33
CA LYS A 444 -15.23 -2.14 10.29
C LYS A 444 -16.41 -1.46 9.59
N ASN A 445 -16.15 -0.47 8.74
CA ASN A 445 -17.20 0.22 7.97
C ASN A 445 -17.93 -0.74 7.02
N PHE A 446 -17.20 -1.53 6.24
CA PHE A 446 -17.79 -2.53 5.35
C PHE A 446 -18.59 -3.58 6.12
N ARG A 447 -18.10 -4.06 7.27
CA ARG A 447 -18.86 -4.99 8.13
C ARG A 447 -20.19 -4.39 8.61
N SER A 448 -20.23 -3.10 8.97
CA SER A 448 -21.49 -2.41 9.33
C SER A 448 -22.44 -2.32 8.14
N MET A 449 -21.96 -1.86 6.99
CA MET A 449 -22.78 -1.73 5.77
C MET A 449 -23.33 -3.08 5.31
N LEU A 450 -22.53 -4.15 5.39
CA LEU A 450 -22.97 -5.51 5.07
C LEU A 450 -24.02 -6.05 6.06
N ALA A 451 -24.03 -5.56 7.30
CA ALA A 451 -25.03 -5.92 8.30
C ALA A 451 -26.33 -5.12 8.14
N GLU A 452 -26.27 -3.88 7.65
CA GLU A 452 -27.40 -2.99 7.40
C GLU A 452 -28.18 -3.32 6.10
N GLU A 453 -27.53 -3.94 5.11
CA GLU A 453 -28.21 -4.45 3.89
C GLU A 453 -29.09 -5.71 4.14
N ARG A 454 -29.21 -6.16 5.39
CA ARG A 454 -30.09 -7.27 5.80
C ARG A 454 -31.52 -6.80 5.98
#